data_AF-A0A3R6XWH7-F1
#
_entry.id   AF-A0A3R6XWH7-F1
#
_cell.length_a   1.000
_cell.length_b   1.000
_cell.length_c   1.000
_cell.angle_alpha   90.00
_cell.angle_beta   90.00
_cell.angle_gamma   90.00
#
_symmetry.space_group_name_H-M   'P 1'
#
loop_
_entity.id
_entity.type
_entity.pdbx_description
1 polymer ?
#
loop_
_entity_poly.entity_id
_entity_poly.type
_entity_poly.pdbx_seq_one_letter_code
_entity_poly.pdbx_strand_id
1 'polypeptide(L)'
;MKLSKVALIGLLFVVARVHAQDALPASNDTPVVQINDINSFETTLDNTDKPTQGEVAEAAAVDAGATEYQAAEIADAIDNEGASAASASIDAGLTNSQAAEVITEVVTASEDIPSQGEVAADAAADVGATDAQVEEIKDAIDSGASAASAALDAGLSDAQTAEVIDQVTTASD
;
A
#
# COMPACT_ATOMS: atom_id res chain seq x y z
N MET A 1 26.65 -34.94 -39.11
CA MET A 1 26.66 -33.59 -38.51
C MET A 1 28.04 -33.00 -38.76
N LYS A 2 28.23 -32.30 -39.90
CA LYS A 2 28.24 -30.83 -40.11
C LYS A 2 29.40 -30.11 -39.40
N LEU A 3 30.26 -29.51 -40.22
CA LEU A 3 31.58 -28.94 -39.91
C LEU A 3 31.50 -27.64 -39.09
N SER A 4 32.46 -27.49 -38.18
CA SER A 4 32.83 -26.21 -37.54
C SER A 4 33.62 -25.35 -38.51
N LYS A 5 33.16 -24.11 -38.74
CA LYS A 5 33.91 -23.03 -39.40
C LYS A 5 33.42 -21.71 -38.82
N VAL A 6 34.22 -21.09 -37.95
CA VAL A 6 34.08 -19.67 -37.63
C VAL A 6 35.32 -18.98 -38.20
N ALA A 7 35.11 -18.22 -39.27
CA ALA A 7 36.14 -17.44 -39.94
C ALA A 7 36.04 -15.98 -39.51
N LEU A 8 37.19 -15.45 -39.11
CA LEU A 8 37.49 -14.06 -38.76
C LEU A 8 37.44 -13.17 -40.01
N ILE A 9 36.68 -12.08 -40.00
CA ILE A 9 36.73 -11.03 -41.03
C ILE A 9 36.75 -9.66 -40.33
N GLY A 10 37.85 -8.93 -40.55
CA GLY A 10 38.17 -7.65 -39.93
C GLY A 10 37.44 -6.47 -40.55
N LEU A 11 37.27 -5.41 -39.76
CA LEU A 11 36.70 -4.15 -40.20
C LEU A 11 37.81 -3.10 -40.37
N LEU A 12 38.03 -2.70 -41.62
CA LEU A 12 38.90 -1.61 -42.03
C LEU A 12 38.01 -0.38 -42.29
N PHE A 13 38.23 0.74 -41.63
CA PHE A 13 37.58 2.02 -41.99
C PHE A 13 38.61 3.07 -42.37
N VAL A 14 38.41 3.59 -43.59
CA VAL A 14 39.22 4.56 -44.30
C VAL A 14 38.82 5.98 -43.87
N VAL A 15 39.82 6.83 -43.61
CA VAL A 15 39.65 8.26 -43.37
C VAL A 15 39.68 9.01 -44.70
N ALA A 16 38.64 9.82 -44.95
CA ALA A 16 38.66 10.87 -45.96
C ALA A 16 38.32 12.21 -45.29
N ARG A 17 39.16 13.22 -45.58
CA ARG A 17 39.10 14.61 -45.14
C ARG A 17 38.73 15.48 -46.34
N VAL A 18 37.98 16.60 -46.15
CA VAL A 18 38.27 17.98 -46.66
C VAL A 18 37.03 18.91 -46.84
N HIS A 19 37.15 20.09 -46.20
CA HIS A 19 36.67 21.47 -46.49
C HIS A 19 35.17 21.87 -46.53
N ALA A 20 34.76 22.59 -45.45
CA ALA A 20 34.44 24.02 -45.33
C ALA A 20 33.43 24.77 -46.25
N GLN A 21 32.62 25.60 -45.57
CA GLN A 21 31.85 26.81 -45.96
C GLN A 21 30.44 26.61 -46.58
N ASP A 22 29.37 27.01 -45.88
CA ASP A 22 28.81 28.38 -45.91
C ASP A 22 27.73 28.56 -44.81
N ALA A 23 27.50 29.81 -44.38
CA ALA A 23 26.80 30.21 -43.17
C ALA A 23 25.26 30.33 -43.30
N LEU A 24 24.51 30.05 -42.23
CA LEU A 24 23.26 30.77 -41.85
C LEU A 24 23.03 30.72 -40.32
N PRO A 25 22.36 31.73 -39.72
CA PRO A 25 22.45 32.07 -38.30
C PRO A 25 21.54 31.24 -37.39
N ALA A 26 21.93 31.20 -36.11
CA ALA A 26 21.27 30.48 -35.02
C ALA A 26 19.74 30.66 -34.98
N SER A 27 19.02 29.57 -35.16
CA SER A 27 17.65 29.42 -34.66
C SER A 27 17.73 28.56 -33.40
N ASN A 28 17.16 29.08 -32.31
CA ASN A 28 17.22 28.48 -30.98
C ASN A 28 16.52 27.11 -30.95
N ASP A 29 17.29 26.03 -31.10
CA ASP A 29 16.89 24.68 -30.70
C ASP A 29 17.02 24.53 -29.17
N THR A 30 16.20 25.27 -28.43
CA THR A 30 15.74 24.72 -27.14
C THR A 30 14.72 23.66 -27.50
N PRO A 31 14.95 22.36 -27.23
CA PRO A 31 13.86 21.40 -27.32
C PRO A 31 12.78 21.87 -26.35
N VAL A 32 11.66 22.30 -26.92
CA VAL A 32 10.43 22.45 -26.17
C VAL A 32 10.07 21.04 -25.77
N VAL A 33 10.44 20.63 -24.55
CA VAL A 33 9.89 19.43 -23.94
C VAL A 33 8.40 19.72 -23.84
N GLN A 34 7.62 19.17 -24.76
CA GLN A 34 6.18 19.09 -24.62
C GLN A 34 5.96 18.17 -23.42
N ILE A 35 5.85 18.76 -22.24
CA ILE A 35 5.38 18.08 -21.05
C ILE A 35 3.87 17.89 -21.27
N ASN A 36 3.53 16.86 -22.03
CA ASN A 36 2.16 16.44 -22.27
C ASN A 36 1.74 15.27 -21.36
N ASP A 37 2.58 14.91 -20.38
CA ASP A 37 2.34 13.79 -19.46
C ASP A 37 2.50 14.19 -17.97
N ILE A 38 2.04 15.37 -17.56
CA ILE A 38 1.70 15.59 -16.14
C ILE A 38 0.21 15.39 -16.03
N ASN A 39 -0.23 14.14 -15.92
CA ASN A 39 -1.56 13.78 -15.42
C ASN A 39 -1.60 12.29 -14.95
N SER A 40 -0.45 11.66 -14.68
CA SER A 40 -0.41 10.23 -14.35
C SER A 40 0.44 9.88 -13.14
N PHE A 41 0.57 10.79 -12.15
CA PHE A 41 1.26 10.48 -10.88
C PHE A 41 0.66 11.21 -9.65
N GLU A 42 -0.64 11.51 -9.67
CA GLU A 42 -1.35 12.05 -8.50
C GLU A 42 -2.42 11.04 -8.06
N THR A 43 -2.02 9.84 -7.62
CA THR A 43 -3.01 8.89 -7.03
C THR A 43 -2.46 7.85 -6.06
N THR A 44 -1.19 7.91 -5.61
CA THR A 44 -0.64 6.85 -4.73
C THR A 44 0.27 7.36 -3.61
N LEU A 45 0.22 8.64 -3.23
CA LEU A 45 1.14 9.24 -2.24
C LEU A 45 0.47 10.07 -1.13
N ASP A 46 -0.82 9.84 -0.81
CA ASP A 46 -1.49 10.63 0.27
C ASP A 46 -1.94 9.81 1.49
N ASN A 47 -1.59 8.51 1.54
CA ASN A 47 -1.92 7.62 2.65
C ASN A 47 -0.72 7.17 3.48
N THR A 48 0.53 7.35 3.02
CA THR A 48 1.74 6.93 3.77
C THR A 48 2.14 7.88 4.92
N ASP A 49 1.46 9.03 5.03
CA ASP A 49 1.71 10.03 6.08
C ASP A 49 0.57 10.10 7.12
N LYS A 50 -0.52 9.36 6.94
CA LYS A 50 -1.62 9.31 7.92
C LYS A 50 -1.44 8.09 8.82
N PRO A 51 -1.63 8.25 10.15
CA PRO A 51 -1.52 7.13 11.04
C PRO A 51 -2.61 6.08 10.73
N THR A 52 -2.35 4.83 11.06
CA THR A 52 -3.36 3.76 11.06
C THR A 52 -4.29 3.91 12.27
N GLN A 53 -5.41 3.17 12.27
CA GLN A 53 -6.28 3.13 13.45
C GLN A 53 -5.60 2.45 14.64
N GLY A 54 -4.75 1.44 14.39
CA GLY A 54 -3.93 0.79 15.41
C GLY A 54 -2.87 1.72 16.01
N GLU A 55 -2.17 2.53 15.20
CA GLU A 55 -1.20 3.52 15.69
C GLU A 55 -1.87 4.59 16.56
N VAL A 56 -3.08 5.05 16.19
CA VAL A 56 -3.89 5.93 17.04
C VAL A 56 -4.23 5.25 18.36
N ALA A 57 -4.62 3.97 18.31
CA ALA A 57 -4.95 3.21 19.50
C ALA A 57 -3.74 2.98 20.42
N GLU A 58 -2.56 2.70 19.86
CA GLU A 58 -1.31 2.55 20.59
C GLU A 58 -0.96 3.84 21.33
N ALA A 59 -0.95 4.97 20.61
CA ALA A 59 -0.67 6.27 21.20
C ALA A 59 -1.63 6.60 22.35
N ALA A 60 -2.94 6.40 22.13
CA ALA A 60 -3.96 6.62 23.14
C ALA A 60 -3.79 5.67 24.34
N ALA A 61 -3.40 4.42 24.13
CA ALA A 61 -3.17 3.47 25.21
C ALA A 61 -1.96 3.88 26.07
N VAL A 62 -0.86 4.31 25.44
CA VAL A 62 0.32 4.82 26.16
C VAL A 62 -0.04 6.08 26.96
N ASP A 63 -0.78 7.01 26.38
CA ASP A 63 -1.22 8.24 27.05
C ASP A 63 -2.16 7.95 28.23
N ALA A 64 -3.00 6.91 28.11
CA ALA A 64 -3.84 6.39 29.19
C ALA A 64 -3.05 5.58 30.25
N GLY A 65 -1.74 5.41 30.09
CA GLY A 65 -0.85 4.74 31.03
C GLY A 65 -0.80 3.21 30.90
N ALA A 66 -1.14 2.67 29.74
CA ALA A 66 -0.82 1.29 29.39
C ALA A 66 0.70 1.08 29.30
N THR A 67 1.13 -0.18 29.34
CA THR A 67 2.53 -0.49 28.98
C THR A 67 2.71 -0.45 27.47
N GLU A 68 3.94 -0.19 27.00
CA GLU A 68 4.27 -0.25 25.56
C GLU A 68 3.91 -1.60 24.94
N TYR A 69 4.06 -2.70 25.69
CA TYR A 69 3.68 -4.03 25.22
C TYR A 69 2.17 -4.15 24.98
N GLN A 70 1.34 -3.65 25.92
CA GLN A 70 -0.11 -3.67 25.75
C GLN A 70 -0.57 -2.75 24.61
N ALA A 71 0.08 -1.60 24.45
CA ALA A 71 -0.24 -0.65 23.40
C ALA A 71 0.09 -1.24 22.00
N ALA A 72 1.25 -1.88 21.86
CA ALA A 72 1.63 -2.57 20.64
C ALA A 72 0.72 -3.77 20.32
N GLU A 73 0.29 -4.55 21.33
CA GLU A 73 -0.71 -5.62 21.15
C GLU A 73 -2.04 -5.05 20.64
N ILE A 74 -2.45 -3.85 21.08
CA ILE A 74 -3.68 -3.22 20.61
C ILE A 74 -3.55 -2.80 19.14
N ALA A 75 -2.44 -2.17 18.75
CA ALA A 75 -2.20 -1.77 17.37
C ALA A 75 -2.24 -2.99 16.43
N ASP A 76 -1.47 -4.03 16.75
CA ASP A 76 -1.40 -5.24 15.93
C ASP A 76 -2.78 -5.91 15.78
N ALA A 77 -3.55 -5.97 16.86
CA ALA A 77 -4.89 -6.56 16.81
C ALA A 77 -5.84 -5.77 15.88
N ILE A 78 -5.77 -4.44 15.90
CA ILE A 78 -6.63 -3.59 15.06
C ILE A 78 -6.20 -3.65 13.60
N ASP A 79 -4.89 -3.52 13.35
CA ASP A 79 -4.34 -3.31 12.02
C ASP A 79 -4.10 -4.63 11.26
N ASN A 80 -3.96 -5.76 11.95
CA ASN A 80 -3.66 -7.07 11.35
C ASN A 80 -4.71 -8.15 11.65
N GLU A 81 -5.43 -8.08 12.77
CA GLU A 81 -6.36 -9.14 13.20
C GLU A 81 -7.84 -8.81 13.01
N GLY A 82 -8.16 -7.57 12.60
CA GLY A 82 -9.54 -7.11 12.45
C GLY A 82 -10.25 -6.86 13.77
N ALA A 83 -9.51 -6.73 14.87
CA ALA A 83 -10.09 -6.41 16.16
C ALA A 83 -10.62 -4.98 16.17
N SER A 84 -11.77 -4.78 16.81
CA SER A 84 -12.17 -3.43 17.21
C SER A 84 -11.26 -2.90 18.33
N ALA A 85 -11.14 -1.57 18.44
CA ALA A 85 -10.41 -0.94 19.55
C ALA A 85 -10.90 -1.42 20.94
N ALA A 86 -12.20 -1.71 21.06
CA ALA A 86 -12.79 -2.20 22.30
C ALA A 86 -12.34 -3.63 22.64
N SER A 87 -12.40 -4.56 21.68
CA SER A 87 -11.94 -5.94 21.89
C SER A 87 -10.44 -6.00 22.11
N ALA A 88 -9.66 -5.29 21.30
CA ALA A 88 -8.20 -5.21 21.43
C ALA A 88 -7.79 -4.69 22.82
N SER A 89 -8.44 -3.64 23.31
CA SER A 89 -8.19 -3.10 24.66
C SER A 89 -8.47 -4.10 25.78
N ILE A 90 -9.54 -4.89 25.64
CA ILE A 90 -9.91 -5.93 26.62
C ILE A 90 -8.88 -7.06 26.60
N ASP A 91 -8.48 -7.51 25.42
CA ASP A 91 -7.55 -8.62 25.24
C ASP A 91 -6.14 -8.25 25.73
N ALA A 92 -5.72 -7.01 25.51
CA ALA A 92 -4.49 -6.43 26.09
C ALA A 92 -4.58 -6.19 27.61
N GLY A 93 -5.74 -6.41 28.24
CA GLY A 93 -5.92 -6.31 29.68
C GLY A 93 -5.93 -4.88 30.22
N LEU A 94 -6.35 -3.90 29.41
CA LEU A 94 -6.54 -2.53 29.87
C LEU A 94 -7.66 -2.44 30.92
N THR A 95 -7.54 -1.45 31.80
CA THR A 95 -8.67 -1.09 32.66
C THR A 95 -9.79 -0.42 31.85
N ASN A 96 -11.03 -0.45 32.37
CA ASN A 96 -12.17 0.16 31.67
C ASN A 96 -11.96 1.65 31.35
N SER A 97 -11.26 2.40 32.21
CA SER A 97 -10.98 3.82 31.94
C SER A 97 -9.99 3.97 30.79
N GLN A 98 -8.94 3.15 30.75
CA GLN A 98 -7.94 3.18 29.67
C GLN A 98 -8.57 2.76 28.34
N ALA A 99 -9.35 1.66 28.34
CA ALA A 99 -10.05 1.21 27.15
C ALA A 99 -11.03 2.27 26.61
N ALA A 100 -11.73 3.01 27.50
CA ALA A 100 -12.65 4.06 27.07
C ALA A 100 -11.93 5.24 26.38
N GLU A 101 -10.71 5.58 26.83
CA GLU A 101 -9.87 6.60 26.19
C GLU A 101 -9.45 6.13 24.79
N VAL A 102 -8.90 4.91 24.68
CA VAL A 102 -8.51 4.30 23.38
C VAL A 102 -9.66 4.26 22.39
N ILE A 103 -10.83 3.76 22.80
CA ILE A 103 -12.02 3.67 21.93
C ILE A 103 -12.43 5.07 21.45
N THR A 104 -12.37 6.08 22.31
CA THR A 104 -12.79 7.45 21.96
C THR A 104 -11.86 8.05 20.92
N GLU A 105 -10.55 7.88 21.07
CA GLU A 105 -9.56 8.40 20.12
C GLU A 105 -9.67 7.68 18.77
N VAL A 106 -9.77 6.35 18.74
CA VAL A 106 -9.92 5.60 17.48
C VAL A 106 -11.21 5.97 16.75
N VAL A 107 -12.34 6.10 17.47
CA VAL A 107 -13.61 6.54 16.86
C VAL A 107 -13.50 7.95 16.30
N THR A 108 -12.80 8.84 16.99
CA THR A 108 -12.56 10.21 16.50
C THR A 108 -11.71 10.19 15.23
N ALA A 109 -10.67 9.36 15.20
CA ALA A 109 -9.76 9.27 14.08
C ALA A 109 -10.36 8.54 12.86
N SER A 110 -11.38 7.69 13.06
CA SER A 110 -12.09 6.98 11.98
C SER A 110 -12.83 7.91 11.00
N GLU A 111 -12.98 9.20 11.32
CA GLU A 111 -13.51 10.18 10.36
C GLU A 111 -12.51 10.49 9.24
N ASP A 112 -11.21 10.32 9.49
CA ASP A 112 -10.11 10.70 8.58
C ASP A 112 -9.21 9.52 8.17
N ILE A 113 -9.25 8.40 8.91
CA ILE A 113 -8.42 7.22 8.71
C ILE A 113 -9.29 6.03 8.30
N PRO A 114 -9.01 5.38 7.16
CA PRO A 114 -9.79 4.24 6.72
C PRO A 114 -9.72 3.09 7.74
N SER A 115 -10.82 2.34 7.88
CA SER A 115 -10.81 1.10 8.67
C SER A 115 -10.05 0.00 7.93
N GLN A 116 -9.59 -1.02 8.66
CA GLN A 116 -8.99 -2.21 8.04
C GLN A 116 -9.94 -2.88 7.03
N GLY A 117 -11.25 -2.87 7.30
CA GLY A 117 -12.27 -3.37 6.39
C GLY A 117 -12.36 -2.56 5.09
N GLU A 118 -12.13 -1.25 5.14
CA GLU A 118 -12.05 -0.40 3.93
C GLU A 118 -10.77 -0.66 3.13
N VAL A 119 -9.63 -0.78 3.81
CA VAL A 119 -8.35 -1.14 3.18
C VAL A 119 -8.44 -2.50 2.48
N ALA A 120 -9.00 -3.51 3.15
CA ALA A 120 -9.16 -4.84 2.59
C ALA A 120 -10.16 -4.88 1.42
N ALA A 121 -11.21 -4.06 1.46
CA ALA A 121 -12.16 -3.93 0.37
C ALA A 121 -11.51 -3.35 -0.90
N ASP A 122 -10.69 -2.31 -0.74
CA ASP A 122 -9.92 -1.70 -1.83
C ASP A 122 -8.94 -2.70 -2.43
N ALA A 123 -8.17 -3.38 -1.57
CA ALA A 123 -7.25 -4.44 -1.99
C ALA A 123 -7.96 -5.59 -2.72
N ALA A 124 -9.15 -6.00 -2.25
CA ALA A 124 -9.95 -7.03 -2.91
C ALA A 124 -10.40 -6.58 -4.31
N ALA A 125 -10.81 -5.32 -4.47
CA ALA A 125 -11.18 -4.77 -5.77
C ALA A 125 -9.99 -4.74 -6.75
N ASP A 126 -8.80 -4.36 -6.26
CA ASP A 126 -7.56 -4.31 -7.05
C ASP A 126 -7.13 -5.68 -7.58
N VAL A 127 -7.41 -6.75 -6.84
CA VAL A 127 -7.14 -8.13 -7.27
C VAL A 127 -8.29 -8.74 -8.09
N GLY A 128 -9.29 -7.93 -8.46
CA GLY A 128 -10.38 -8.31 -9.34
C GLY A 128 -11.49 -9.13 -8.67
N ALA A 129 -11.69 -8.98 -7.35
CA ALA A 129 -12.88 -9.51 -6.69
C ALA A 129 -14.15 -8.84 -7.26
N THR A 130 -15.28 -9.54 -7.19
CA THR A 130 -16.57 -8.94 -7.56
C THR A 130 -17.06 -7.98 -6.47
N ASP A 131 -17.89 -7.00 -6.83
CA ASP A 131 -18.49 -6.06 -5.86
C ASP A 131 -19.13 -6.77 -4.64
N ALA A 132 -19.78 -7.92 -4.88
CA ALA A 132 -20.39 -8.72 -3.82
C ALA A 132 -19.35 -9.34 -2.87
N GLN A 133 -18.20 -9.77 -3.40
CA GLN A 133 -17.11 -10.31 -2.58
C GLN A 133 -16.39 -9.20 -1.81
N VAL A 134 -16.22 -8.03 -2.42
CA VAL A 134 -15.64 -6.85 -1.77
C VAL A 134 -16.50 -6.43 -0.56
N GLU A 135 -17.82 -6.35 -0.75
CA GLU A 135 -18.76 -6.03 0.34
C GLU A 135 -18.77 -7.11 1.42
N GLU A 136 -18.76 -8.39 1.05
CA GLU A 136 -18.68 -9.51 2.00
C GLU A 136 -17.40 -9.47 2.86
N ILE A 137 -16.25 -9.15 2.24
CA ILE A 137 -14.97 -9.00 2.95
C ILE A 137 -15.04 -7.85 3.94
N LYS A 138 -15.54 -6.68 3.50
CA LYS A 138 -15.67 -5.50 4.35
C LYS A 138 -16.54 -5.79 5.57
N ASP A 139 -17.74 -6.35 5.35
CA ASP A 139 -18.69 -6.65 6.41
C ASP A 139 -18.15 -7.68 7.41
N ALA A 140 -17.40 -8.68 6.93
CA ALA A 140 -16.75 -9.67 7.78
C ALA A 140 -15.69 -9.04 8.69
N ILE A 141 -14.85 -8.15 8.15
CA ILE A 141 -13.79 -7.47 8.92
C ILE A 141 -14.40 -6.45 9.89
N ASP A 142 -15.37 -5.66 9.46
CA ASP A 142 -16.11 -4.73 10.34
C ASP A 142 -16.85 -5.49 11.47
N SER A 143 -17.08 -6.81 11.30
CA SER A 143 -17.62 -7.72 12.32
C SER A 143 -16.55 -8.47 13.13
N GLY A 144 -15.26 -8.22 12.90
CA GLY A 144 -14.15 -8.77 13.68
C GLY A 144 -13.37 -9.91 13.03
N ALA A 145 -13.57 -10.19 11.73
CA ALA A 145 -12.76 -11.18 11.02
C ALA A 145 -11.42 -10.58 10.57
N SER A 146 -10.37 -11.39 10.53
CA SER A 146 -9.13 -10.97 9.87
C SER A 146 -9.29 -10.94 8.35
N ALA A 147 -8.50 -10.11 7.66
CA ALA A 147 -8.51 -10.01 6.19
C ALA A 147 -8.33 -11.37 5.50
N ALA A 148 -7.45 -12.22 6.04
CA ALA A 148 -7.23 -13.57 5.53
C ALA A 148 -8.49 -14.44 5.61
N SER A 149 -9.19 -14.41 6.75
CA SER A 149 -10.40 -15.21 6.96
C SER A 149 -11.54 -14.70 6.09
N ALA A 150 -11.73 -13.39 6.05
CA ALA A 150 -12.75 -12.72 5.24
C ALA A 150 -12.58 -13.00 3.74
N ALA A 151 -11.36 -12.89 3.21
CA ALA A 151 -11.07 -13.17 1.81
C ALA A 151 -11.33 -14.64 1.44
N LEU A 152 -10.96 -15.58 2.31
CA LEU A 152 -11.22 -17.01 2.10
C LEU A 152 -12.73 -17.32 2.12
N ASP A 153 -13.47 -16.74 3.06
CA ASP A 153 -14.91 -16.95 3.19
C ASP A 153 -15.68 -16.35 2.00
N ALA A 154 -15.25 -15.19 1.50
CA ALA A 154 -15.75 -14.58 0.26
C ALA A 154 -15.35 -15.36 -1.03
N GLY A 155 -14.56 -16.42 -0.89
CA GLY A 155 -14.22 -17.33 -2.00
C GLY A 155 -13.20 -16.77 -2.98
N LEU A 156 -12.30 -15.88 -2.54
CA LEU A 156 -11.14 -15.47 -3.33
C LEU A 156 -10.21 -16.68 -3.56
N SER A 157 -9.49 -16.67 -4.67
CA SER A 157 -8.45 -17.67 -4.91
C SER A 157 -7.25 -17.43 -3.98
N ASP A 158 -6.46 -18.48 -3.71
CA ASP A 158 -5.26 -18.38 -2.86
C ASP A 158 -4.32 -17.23 -3.25
N ALA A 159 -4.17 -16.96 -4.56
CA ALA A 159 -3.34 -15.88 -5.05
C ALA A 159 -3.94 -14.49 -4.77
N GLN A 160 -5.26 -14.34 -4.91
CA GLN A 160 -5.96 -13.10 -4.57
C GLN A 160 -5.97 -12.87 -3.06
N THR A 161 -6.22 -13.91 -2.26
CA THR A 161 -6.17 -13.85 -0.80
C THR A 161 -4.79 -13.41 -0.31
N ALA A 162 -3.71 -13.99 -0.85
CA ALA A 162 -2.35 -13.62 -0.47
C ALA A 162 -2.05 -12.14 -0.78
N GLU A 163 -2.49 -11.65 -1.94
CA GLU A 163 -2.28 -10.26 -2.35
C GLU A 163 -3.13 -9.27 -1.51
N VAL A 164 -4.36 -9.63 -1.15
CA VAL A 164 -5.18 -8.83 -0.22
C VAL A 164 -4.50 -8.71 1.14
N ILE A 165 -3.97 -9.82 1.67
CA ILE A 165 -3.25 -9.81 2.96
C ILE A 165 -1.99 -8.93 2.86
N ASP A 166 -1.22 -9.07 1.79
CA ASP A 166 0.01 -8.28 1.58
C ASP A 166 -0.28 -6.77 1.54
N GLN A 167 -1.34 -6.37 0.83
CA GLN A 167 -1.74 -4.97 0.74
C GLN A 167 -2.31 -4.43 2.05
N VAL A 168 -3.13 -5.22 2.78
CA VAL A 168 -3.63 -4.83 4.10
C VAL A 168 -2.48 -4.65 5.08
N THR A 169 -1.55 -5.60 5.16
CA THR A 169 -0.39 -5.50 6.06
C THR A 169 0.53 -4.35 5.65
N THR A 170 0.74 -4.10 4.36
CA THR A 170 1.56 -2.97 3.88
C THR A 170 0.93 -1.62 4.20
N ALA A 171 -0.41 -1.52 4.21
CA ALA A 171 -1.10 -0.31 4.61
C ALA A 171 -1.04 -0.06 6.14
N SER A 172 -0.65 -1.08 6.90
CA SER A 172 -0.52 -1.06 8.36
C SER A 172 0.92 -0.85 8.86
N ASP A 173 1.92 -0.86 7.95
CA ASP A 173 3.37 -0.72 8.22
C ASP A 173 3.90 0.69 7.89
#